data_AF-A0AAW6FRD9-F1
#
_entry.id   AF-A0AAW6FRD9-F1
#
_cell.length_a   1.000
_cell.length_b   1.000
_cell.length_c   1.000
_cell.angle_alpha   90.00
_cell.angle_beta   90.00
_cell.angle_gamma   90.00
#
_symmetry.space_group_name_H-M   'P 1'
#
loop_
_entity.id
_entity.type
_entity.pdbx_description
1 polymer ?
#
loop_
_entity_poly.entity_id
_entity_poly.type
_entity_poly.pdbx_seq_one_letter_code
_entity_poly.pdbx_strand_id
1 'polypeptide(L)'
;MKNLKNTFQSSTRETLEMKQRKEALDRMYALRIMRPVIKDFVYENKIYYSERFDSRFNAVLYWVSNNKELEEKIKAFEWRTGSLVYHVQLLHTDIGDMYSFLYVSNNPEEWEDDRLDLVHNQCFVYVWNGDIEEYGTIGIKPSMGGVVRTW
;
A
#
# COMPACT_ATOMS: atom_id res chain seq x y z
N MET A 1 28.39 35.76 -32.54
CA MET A 1 27.35 35.78 -31.49
C MET A 1 26.72 34.39 -31.40
N LYS A 2 27.20 33.54 -30.48
CA LYS A 2 26.55 32.27 -30.14
C LYS A 2 25.61 32.57 -28.98
N ASN A 3 24.30 32.32 -29.17
CA ASN A 3 23.28 32.59 -28.17
C ASN A 3 23.41 31.59 -27.00
N LEU A 4 23.98 32.05 -25.89
CA LEU A 4 24.01 31.41 -24.57
C LEU A 4 22.65 31.52 -23.87
N LYS A 5 21.58 31.01 -24.49
CA LYS A 5 20.25 30.93 -23.87
C LYS A 5 19.61 29.56 -24.10
N ASN A 6 20.36 28.51 -23.78
CA ASN A 6 19.81 27.16 -23.63
C ASN A 6 20.50 26.42 -22.48
N THR A 7 20.64 27.11 -21.36
CA THR A 7 21.03 26.52 -20.09
C THR A 7 19.96 26.87 -19.06
N PHE A 8 19.44 25.84 -18.40
CA PHE A 8 18.42 25.83 -17.34
C PHE A 8 16.94 25.75 -17.77
N GLN A 9 16.53 24.57 -18.21
CA GLN A 9 15.26 24.00 -17.76
C GLN A 9 15.43 22.51 -17.45
N SER A 10 16.20 22.22 -16.40
CA SER A 10 16.13 20.94 -15.70
C SER A 10 14.99 21.04 -14.67
N SER A 11 13.75 21.11 -15.13
CA SER A 11 12.62 20.74 -14.29
C SER A 11 12.56 19.22 -14.28
N THR A 12 12.93 18.59 -13.17
CA THR A 12 12.82 17.13 -13.02
C THR A 12 11.39 16.72 -13.32
N ARG A 13 11.16 15.97 -14.42
CA ARG A 13 9.85 15.42 -14.72
C ARG A 13 9.51 14.41 -13.62
N GLU A 14 8.32 14.54 -13.05
CA GLU A 14 7.83 13.61 -12.03
C GLU A 14 7.69 12.20 -12.61
N THR A 15 8.32 11.21 -11.98
CA THR A 15 8.25 9.81 -12.39
C THR A 15 6.94 9.16 -11.94
N LEU A 16 6.57 8.02 -12.53
CA LEU A 16 5.41 7.25 -12.08
C LEU A 16 5.56 6.84 -10.61
N GLU A 17 6.75 6.39 -10.20
CA GLU A 17 7.04 6.02 -8.81
C GLU A 17 6.80 7.19 -7.84
N MET A 18 7.24 8.41 -8.19
CA MET A 18 6.99 9.61 -7.37
C MET A 18 5.50 9.88 -7.21
N LYS A 19 4.72 9.71 -8.29
CA LYS A 19 3.25 9.85 -8.26
C LYS A 19 2.60 8.78 -7.41
N GLN A 20 3.02 7.51 -7.55
CA GLN A 20 2.51 6.40 -6.76
C GLN A 20 2.80 6.59 -5.27
N ARG A 21 4.00 7.08 -4.91
CA ARG A 21 4.36 7.38 -3.52
C ARG A 21 3.50 8.49 -2.92
N LYS A 22 3.18 9.52 -3.71
CA LYS A 22 2.28 10.60 -3.30
C LYS A 22 0.85 10.09 -3.10
N GLU A 23 0.34 9.30 -4.04
CA GLU A 23 -0.97 8.67 -3.94
C GLU A 23 -1.05 7.72 -2.75
N ALA A 24 -0.03 6.89 -2.53
CA ALA A 24 0.07 6.02 -1.36
C ALA A 24 0.00 6.82 -0.05
N LEU A 25 0.73 7.94 0.03
CA LEU A 25 0.68 8.83 1.19
C LEU A 25 -0.74 9.37 1.44
N ASP A 26 -1.43 9.82 0.40
CA ASP A 26 -2.81 10.31 0.50
C ASP A 26 -3.77 9.20 0.99
N ARG A 27 -3.62 7.97 0.47
CA ARG A 27 -4.38 6.79 0.92
C ARG A 27 -4.06 6.41 2.36
N MET A 28 -2.80 6.46 2.78
CA MET A 28 -2.41 6.19 4.18
C MET A 28 -3.03 7.21 5.14
N TYR A 29 -3.14 8.49 4.73
CA TYR A 29 -3.85 9.50 5.52
C TYR A 29 -5.36 9.26 5.57
N ALA A 30 -5.98 8.90 4.44
CA ALA A 30 -7.41 8.54 4.39
C ALA A 30 -7.73 7.34 5.30
N LEU A 31 -6.85 6.35 5.33
CA LEU A 31 -6.90 5.18 6.21
C LEU A 31 -6.44 5.46 7.63
N ARG A 32 -6.11 6.72 7.98
CA ARG A 32 -5.68 7.14 9.33
C ARG A 32 -4.55 6.28 9.90
N ILE A 33 -3.65 5.80 9.04
CA ILE A 33 -2.46 5.06 9.46
C ILE A 33 -1.61 5.98 10.34
N MET A 34 -1.06 5.44 11.42
CA MET A 34 -0.38 6.26 12.41
C MET A 34 0.88 6.91 11.84
N ARG A 35 1.16 8.15 12.29
CA ARG A 35 2.26 8.97 11.76
C ARG A 35 3.63 8.26 11.75
N PRO A 36 4.01 7.46 12.75
CA PRO A 36 5.29 6.73 12.70
C PRO A 36 5.39 5.77 11.50
N VAL A 37 4.33 5.02 11.19
CA VAL A 37 4.28 4.12 10.02
C VAL A 37 4.40 4.91 8.72
N ILE A 38 3.68 6.04 8.62
CA ILE A 38 3.77 6.93 7.45
C ILE A 38 5.19 7.48 7.28
N LYS A 39 5.86 7.89 8.37
CA LYS A 39 7.25 8.38 8.31
C LYS A 39 8.20 7.30 7.84
N ASP A 40 8.08 6.09 8.38
CA ASP A 40 8.90 4.94 8.00
C ASP A 40 8.72 4.58 6.51
N PHE A 41 7.49 4.66 5.99
CA PHE A 41 7.23 4.49 4.56
C PHE A 41 7.89 5.58 3.71
N VAL A 42 7.72 6.85 4.08
CA VAL A 42 8.22 8.00 3.31
C VAL A 42 9.75 8.09 3.30
N TYR A 43 10.39 7.88 4.44
CA TYR A 43 11.83 8.12 4.60
C TYR A 43 12.68 6.86 4.46
N GLU A 44 12.12 5.68 4.74
CA GLU A 44 12.87 4.42 4.79
C GLU A 44 12.30 3.33 3.89
N ASN A 45 11.21 3.61 3.15
CA ASN A 45 10.50 2.64 2.33
C ASN A 45 10.08 1.36 3.11
N LYS A 46 9.83 1.51 4.42
CA LYS A 46 9.41 0.41 5.28
C LYS A 46 7.91 0.20 5.16
N ILE A 47 7.51 -1.06 4.94
CA ILE A 47 6.10 -1.48 4.87
C ILE A 47 5.73 -2.22 6.14
N TYR A 48 4.53 -1.95 6.64
CA TYR A 48 3.93 -2.64 7.77
C TYR A 48 2.76 -3.49 7.30
N TYR A 49 2.47 -4.57 8.04
CA TYR A 49 1.20 -5.26 7.95
C TYR A 49 0.41 -5.06 9.25
N SER A 50 -0.92 -4.95 9.11
CA SER A 50 -1.86 -4.95 10.23
C SER A 50 -2.43 -6.34 10.44
N GLU A 51 -2.26 -6.86 11.65
CA GLU A 51 -2.74 -8.16 12.06
C GLU A 51 -3.82 -8.01 13.14
N ARG A 52 -4.91 -8.76 12.99
CA ARG A 52 -5.89 -8.93 14.04
C ARG A 52 -5.47 -10.09 14.94
N PHE A 53 -4.93 -9.75 16.11
CA PHE A 53 -4.48 -10.74 17.09
C PHE A 53 -5.66 -11.30 17.90
N ASP A 54 -6.52 -10.43 18.44
CA ASP A 54 -7.75 -10.81 19.13
C ASP A 54 -8.80 -9.68 19.11
N SER A 55 -9.88 -9.80 19.87
CA SER A 55 -10.94 -8.78 19.95
C SER A 55 -10.49 -7.44 20.55
N ARG A 56 -9.38 -7.42 21.30
CA ARG A 56 -8.81 -6.22 21.95
C ARG A 56 -7.73 -5.58 21.06
N PHE A 57 -7.00 -6.39 20.32
CA PHE A 57 -5.88 -5.99 19.46
C PHE A 57 -6.21 -6.27 17.98
N ASN A 58 -7.01 -5.40 17.39
CA ASN A 58 -7.63 -5.65 16.08
C ASN A 58 -6.77 -5.24 14.86
N ALA A 59 -5.63 -4.56 15.06
CA ALA A 59 -4.76 -4.08 13.98
C ALA A 59 -3.34 -3.80 14.51
N VAL A 60 -2.71 -4.81 15.11
CA VAL A 60 -1.31 -4.73 15.55
C VAL A 60 -0.41 -4.56 14.33
N LEU A 61 0.58 -3.68 14.45
CA LEU A 61 1.47 -3.31 13.35
C LEU A 61 2.80 -4.04 13.46
N TYR A 62 3.15 -4.77 12.42
CA TYR A 62 4.41 -5.51 12.32
C TYR A 62 5.15 -5.11 11.05
N TRP A 63 6.48 -5.20 11.06
CA TRP A 63 7.28 -4.99 9.87
C TRP A 63 7.16 -6.16 8.92
N VAL A 64 6.89 -5.88 7.65
CA VAL A 64 6.94 -6.88 6.58
C VAL A 64 8.30 -7.57 6.53
N SER A 65 9.40 -6.86 6.80
CA SER A 65 10.76 -7.43 6.81
C SER A 65 11.00 -8.52 7.86
N ASN A 66 10.10 -8.68 8.84
CA ASN A 66 10.16 -9.81 9.78
C ASN A 66 9.57 -11.10 9.19
N ASN A 67 8.89 -11.03 8.05
CA ASN A 67 8.38 -12.15 7.27
C ASN A 67 9.00 -12.13 5.87
N LYS A 68 10.07 -12.90 5.70
CA LYS A 68 10.85 -12.94 4.46
C LYS A 68 10.03 -13.36 3.24
N GLU A 69 9.11 -14.31 3.40
CA GLU A 69 8.29 -14.81 2.30
C GLU A 69 7.31 -13.73 1.80
N LEU A 70 6.64 -13.04 2.73
CA LEU A 70 5.78 -11.91 2.41
C LEU A 70 6.56 -10.76 1.75
N GLU A 71 7.76 -10.45 2.25
CA GLU A 71 8.61 -9.42 1.66
C GLU A 71 9.03 -9.75 0.23
N GLU A 72 9.45 -11.00 -0.03
CA GLU A 72 9.78 -11.49 -1.37
C GLU A 72 8.55 -11.47 -2.29
N LYS A 73 7.37 -11.82 -1.75
CA LYS A 73 6.12 -11.78 -2.50
C LYS A 73 5.75 -10.38 -2.95
N ILE A 74 5.84 -9.39 -2.05
CA ILE A 74 5.57 -7.98 -2.36
C ILE A 74 6.52 -7.51 -3.47
N LYS A 75 7.83 -7.77 -3.34
CA LYS A 75 8.82 -7.40 -4.37
C LYS A 75 8.50 -8.01 -5.73
N ALA A 76 8.10 -9.29 -5.76
CA ALA A 76 7.71 -9.96 -6.99
C ALA A 76 6.42 -9.37 -7.61
N PHE A 77 5.43 -9.03 -6.78
CA PHE A 77 4.21 -8.36 -7.22
C PHE A 77 4.49 -6.97 -7.81
N GLU A 78 5.27 -6.14 -7.09
CA GLU A 78 5.64 -4.79 -7.55
C GLU A 78 6.45 -4.85 -8.85
N TRP A 79 7.43 -5.75 -8.95
CA TRP A 79 8.22 -5.94 -10.16
C TRP A 79 7.37 -6.36 -11.36
N ARG A 80 6.44 -7.30 -11.17
CA ARG A 80 5.60 -7.85 -12.26
C ARG A 80 4.56 -6.84 -12.75
N THR A 81 4.01 -6.04 -11.85
CA THR A 81 2.85 -5.18 -12.14
C THR A 81 3.22 -3.71 -12.32
N GLY A 82 4.40 -3.28 -11.85
CA GLY A 82 4.74 -1.87 -11.73
C GLY A 82 3.94 -1.12 -10.65
N SER A 83 3.19 -1.83 -9.82
CA SER A 83 2.45 -1.27 -8.69
C SER A 83 3.36 -0.99 -7.49
N LEU A 84 2.89 -0.19 -6.53
CA LEU A 84 3.57 0.11 -5.28
C LEU A 84 2.70 -0.31 -4.08
N VAL A 85 3.18 -1.22 -3.24
CA VAL A 85 2.50 -1.62 -2.01
C VAL A 85 2.87 -0.66 -0.88
N TYR A 86 1.88 -0.11 -0.18
CA TYR A 86 2.11 0.85 0.89
C TYR A 86 1.71 0.33 2.28
N HIS A 87 0.86 -0.69 2.34
CA HIS A 87 0.45 -1.35 3.58
C HIS A 87 -0.09 -2.75 3.28
N VAL A 88 -0.15 -3.62 4.28
CA VAL A 88 -0.74 -4.96 4.14
C VAL A 88 -1.75 -5.20 5.26
N GLN A 89 -2.85 -5.89 4.96
CA GLN A 89 -3.79 -6.39 5.97
C GLN A 89 -3.70 -7.91 6.02
N LEU A 90 -3.45 -8.47 7.20
CA LEU A 90 -3.44 -9.92 7.44
C LEU A 90 -4.77 -10.34 8.09
N LEU A 91 -5.47 -11.27 7.44
CA LEU A 91 -6.64 -11.96 7.97
C LEU A 91 -6.33 -13.43 8.17
N HIS A 92 -6.51 -13.92 9.40
CA HIS A 92 -6.48 -15.35 9.70
C HIS A 92 -7.83 -16.00 9.34
N THR A 93 -7.80 -17.08 8.57
CA THR A 93 -9.00 -17.87 8.21
C THR A 93 -8.75 -19.35 8.46
N ASP A 94 -9.81 -20.16 8.44
CA ASP A 94 -9.70 -21.63 8.61
C ASP A 94 -8.90 -22.30 7.49
N ILE A 95 -8.74 -21.64 6.34
CA ILE A 95 -7.97 -22.12 5.18
C ILE A 95 -6.60 -21.46 5.07
N GLY A 96 -6.13 -20.80 6.14
CA GLY A 96 -4.83 -20.14 6.21
C GLY A 96 -4.90 -18.62 6.24
N ASP A 97 -3.72 -18.02 6.19
CA ASP A 97 -3.52 -16.59 6.29
C ASP A 97 -3.73 -15.91 4.94
N MET A 98 -4.52 -14.84 4.91
CA MET A 98 -4.74 -14.02 3.73
C MET A 98 -4.10 -12.65 3.90
N TYR A 99 -3.11 -12.35 3.07
CA TYR A 99 -2.49 -11.03 2.99
C TYR A 99 -3.14 -10.22 1.88
N SER A 100 -3.83 -9.15 2.26
CA SER A 100 -4.38 -8.16 1.32
C SER A 100 -3.39 -7.02 1.16
N PHE A 101 -2.79 -6.90 -0.03
CA PHE A 101 -1.86 -5.83 -0.35
C PHE A 101 -2.67 -4.59 -0.70
N LEU A 102 -2.48 -3.52 0.07
CA LEU A 102 -2.98 -2.21 -0.27
C LEU A 102 -1.92 -1.54 -1.13
N TYR A 103 -2.25 -1.30 -2.39
CA TYR A 103 -1.30 -0.84 -3.39
C TYR A 103 -1.81 0.37 -4.17
N VAL A 104 -0.90 0.99 -4.93
CA VAL A 104 -1.19 1.95 -5.98
C VAL A 104 -0.78 1.33 -7.31
N SER A 105 -1.74 1.18 -8.23
CA SER A 105 -1.48 0.54 -9.53
C SER A 105 -0.54 1.39 -10.39
N ASN A 106 0.00 0.81 -11.46
CA ASN A 106 0.72 1.56 -12.49
C ASN A 106 -0.22 2.29 -13.47
N ASN A 107 -1.53 2.29 -13.21
CA ASN A 107 -2.58 2.89 -14.04
C ASN A 107 -3.27 4.06 -13.32
N PRO A 108 -2.79 5.31 -13.48
CA PRO A 108 -3.34 6.48 -12.77
C PRO A 108 -4.81 6.79 -13.05
N GLU A 109 -5.38 6.24 -14.12
CA GLU A 109 -6.80 6.41 -14.47
C GLU A 109 -7.74 5.78 -13.42
N GLU A 110 -7.28 4.76 -12.70
CA GLU A 110 -8.06 4.06 -11.65
C GLU A 110 -8.00 4.76 -10.29
N TRP A 111 -7.04 5.68 -10.08
CA TRP A 111 -6.74 6.16 -8.73
C TRP A 111 -7.87 7.00 -8.13
N GLU A 112 -8.69 7.65 -8.95
CA GLU A 112 -9.85 8.39 -8.45
C GLU A 112 -10.91 7.45 -7.89
N ASP A 113 -11.22 6.37 -8.60
CA ASP A 113 -12.17 5.34 -8.15
C ASP A 113 -11.65 4.64 -6.89
N ASP A 114 -10.37 4.28 -6.84
CA ASP A 114 -9.74 3.71 -5.64
C ASP A 114 -9.88 4.63 -4.41
N ARG A 115 -9.75 5.95 -4.59
CA ARG A 115 -9.93 6.91 -3.48
C ARG A 115 -11.39 7.01 -3.07
N LEU A 116 -12.33 6.95 -4.02
CA LEU A 116 -13.76 6.92 -3.73
C LEU A 116 -14.14 5.67 -2.94
N ASP A 117 -13.59 4.51 -3.28
CA ASP A 117 -13.78 3.27 -2.54
C ASP A 117 -13.34 3.42 -1.07
N LEU A 118 -12.20 4.07 -0.81
CA LEU A 118 -11.73 4.32 0.55
C LEU A 118 -12.71 5.19 1.38
N VAL A 119 -13.40 6.15 0.75
CA VAL A 119 -14.47 6.94 1.40
C VAL A 119 -15.63 6.04 1.83
N HIS A 120 -15.90 4.98 1.05
CA HIS A 120 -16.91 3.97 1.34
C HIS A 120 -16.41 2.82 2.24
N ASN A 121 -15.22 2.93 2.84
CA ASN A 121 -14.56 1.87 3.62
C ASN A 121 -14.34 0.59 2.79
N GLN A 122 -14.00 0.76 1.52
CA GLN A 122 -13.67 -0.29 0.57
C GLN A 122 -12.26 -0.07 0.04
N CYS A 123 -11.60 -1.14 -0.39
CA CYS A 123 -10.31 -1.04 -1.05
C CYS A 123 -10.15 -2.18 -2.03
N PHE A 124 -9.79 -1.85 -3.27
CA PHE A 124 -9.33 -2.84 -4.24
C PHE A 124 -7.91 -3.28 -3.86
N VAL A 125 -7.74 -4.58 -3.69
CA VAL A 125 -6.52 -5.18 -3.15
C VAL A 125 -6.10 -6.37 -4.00
N TYR A 126 -4.82 -6.72 -3.86
CA TYR A 126 -4.32 -8.02 -4.29
C TYR A 126 -4.19 -8.93 -3.07
N VAL A 127 -4.86 -10.07 -3.08
CA VAL A 127 -4.87 -11.05 -2.00
C VAL A 127 -3.92 -12.20 -2.34
N TRP A 128 -3.12 -12.59 -1.36
CA TRP A 128 -2.25 -13.77 -1.45
C TRP A 128 -2.29 -14.57 -0.14
N ASN A 129 -2.38 -15.89 -0.23
CA ASN A 129 -2.42 -16.80 0.93
C ASN A 129 -1.34 -17.90 0.92
N GLY A 130 -0.30 -17.75 0.10
CA GLY A 130 0.70 -18.80 -0.17
C GLY A 130 0.44 -19.46 -1.53
N ASP A 131 -0.77 -19.95 -1.75
CA ASP A 131 -1.13 -20.78 -2.92
C ASP A 131 -1.96 -20.05 -3.98
N ILE A 132 -2.84 -19.15 -3.55
CA ILE A 132 -3.81 -18.45 -4.38
C ILE A 132 -3.44 -16.97 -4.46
N GLU A 133 -3.64 -16.39 -5.64
CA GLU A 133 -3.49 -14.97 -5.94
C GLU A 133 -4.78 -14.45 -6.57
N GLU A 134 -5.37 -13.41 -6.00
CA GLU A 134 -6.63 -12.84 -6.50
C GLU A 134 -6.64 -11.32 -6.37
N TYR A 135 -7.23 -10.62 -7.34
CA TYR A 135 -7.62 -9.22 -7.18
C TYR A 135 -9.07 -9.14 -6.75
N GLY A 136 -9.37 -8.29 -5.77
CA GLY A 136 -10.75 -8.12 -5.30
C GLY A 136 -10.93 -6.91 -4.42
N THR A 137 -12.17 -6.55 -4.16
CA THR A 137 -12.54 -5.49 -3.23
C THR A 137 -12.81 -6.08 -1.86
N ILE A 138 -12.23 -5.48 -0.83
CA ILE A 138 -12.50 -5.82 0.57
C ILE A 138 -13.11 -4.64 1.31
N GLY A 139 -13.82 -4.91 2.40
CA GLY A 139 -14.17 -3.87 3.35
C GLY A 139 -12.97 -3.55 4.24
N ILE A 140 -12.61 -2.28 4.43
CA ILE A 140 -11.45 -1.89 5.25
C ILE A 140 -11.75 -0.70 6.15
N LYS A 141 -11.26 -0.72 7.39
CA LYS A 141 -11.41 0.39 8.34
C LYS A 141 -10.14 0.68 9.12
N PRO A 142 -9.89 1.96 9.48
CA PRO A 142 -8.83 2.34 10.42
C PRO A 142 -9.05 1.70 11.79
N SER A 143 -8.00 1.17 12.41
CA SER A 143 -8.02 0.68 13.79
C SER A 143 -6.61 0.69 14.39
N MET A 144 -6.47 1.13 15.63
CA MET A 144 -5.21 1.10 16.40
C MET A 144 -3.96 1.66 15.68
N GLY A 145 -4.13 2.59 14.73
CA GLY A 145 -3.04 3.14 13.92
C GLY A 145 -2.68 2.32 12.67
N GLY A 146 -3.31 1.17 12.47
CA GLY A 146 -3.31 0.38 11.25
C GLY A 146 -4.72 0.23 10.65
N VAL A 147 -4.99 -0.91 10.04
CA VAL A 147 -6.26 -1.22 9.36
C VAL A 147 -6.76 -2.63 9.70
N VAL A 148 -8.06 -2.84 9.54
CA VAL A 148 -8.75 -4.12 9.74
C VAL A 148 -9.71 -4.37 8.57
N ARG A 149 -9.74 -5.62 8.09
CA ARG A 149 -10.72 -6.07 7.10
C ARG A 149 -12.07 -6.34 7.75
N THR A 150 -13.15 -5.94 7.07
CA THR A 150 -14.53 -6.01 7.59
C THR A 150 -15.43 -7.00 6.84
N TRP A 151 -15.06 -7.38 5.61
CA TRP A 151 -15.63 -8.47 4.81
C TRP A 151 -14.66 -8.80 3.65
#